data_AF-A0A5C3KXM7-F1
#
_entry.id   AF-A0A5C3KXM7-F1
#
_cell.length_a   1.000
_cell.length_b   1.000
_cell.length_c   1.000
_cell.angle_alpha   90.00
_cell.angle_beta   90.00
_cell.angle_gamma   90.00
#
_symmetry.space_group_name_H-M   'P 1'
#
loop_
_entity.id
_entity.type
_entity.pdbx_description
1 polymer ?
#
loop_
_entity_poly.entity_id
_entity_poly.type
_entity_poly.pdbx_seq_one_letter_code
_entity_poly.pdbx_strand_id
1 'polypeptide(L)'
;MLSPSLSFCAACRHRRIPGVTRIPSRFLSTPSSSNAQYPFPSHRNPTPHDIFHLPRNATEADIKTRYFELVRLYHPDKPSPVSADIAHQRFQQITNAYDILRGKKASGTIEPDGSNPSVDLRYQTTAAWRTMHKRRSQELYRSGAADEKWKDRIILAGVIGTILFVIHNTWTTRREVMQEAYGRTHRAAESYNHAKQAKREERRTTVEESRLSQEDPPNSR
;
A
#
# COMPACT_ATOMS: atom_id res chain seq x y z
N MET A 1 -12.24 -70.95 -56.86
CA MET A 1 -12.26 -70.77 -55.40
C MET A 1 -13.63 -70.22 -55.03
N LEU A 2 -14.45 -71.06 -54.38
CA LEU A 2 -15.84 -70.82 -54.01
C LEU A 2 -15.93 -70.01 -52.71
N SER A 3 -16.96 -69.17 -52.56
CA SER A 3 -17.43 -68.57 -51.30
C SER A 3 -17.95 -69.64 -50.32
N PRO A 4 -17.98 -69.43 -48.97
CA PRO A 4 -19.10 -68.74 -48.27
C PRO A 4 -18.64 -67.93 -47.01
N SER A 5 -19.26 -66.82 -46.59
CA SER A 5 -20.51 -66.61 -45.83
C SER A 5 -20.66 -67.37 -44.49
N LEU A 6 -20.45 -66.66 -43.36
CA LEU A 6 -21.07 -66.86 -42.03
C LEU A 6 -21.25 -65.45 -41.41
N SER A 7 -22.44 -64.85 -41.40
CA SER A 7 -23.56 -65.05 -40.45
C SER A 7 -23.20 -64.77 -38.98
N PHE A 8 -23.56 -63.57 -38.50
CA PHE A 8 -24.05 -63.40 -37.13
C PHE A 8 -25.29 -62.51 -37.16
N CYS A 9 -26.36 -63.08 -36.62
CA CYS A 9 -27.68 -62.50 -36.45
C CYS A 9 -27.81 -62.10 -34.98
N ALA A 10 -28.24 -60.87 -34.67
CA ALA A 10 -28.95 -60.58 -33.43
C ALA A 10 -29.66 -59.22 -33.51
N ALA A 11 -30.98 -59.33 -33.53
CA ALA A 11 -32.02 -58.32 -33.33
C ALA A 11 -31.68 -57.12 -32.42
N CYS A 12 -32.10 -55.92 -32.87
CA CYS A 12 -32.90 -55.01 -32.04
C CYS A 12 -33.69 -54.05 -32.93
N ARG A 13 -34.94 -54.42 -33.23
CA ARG A 13 -35.97 -53.50 -33.73
C ARG A 13 -36.30 -52.54 -32.60
N HIS A 14 -36.01 -51.25 -32.72
CA HIS A 14 -36.67 -50.24 -31.89
C HIS A 14 -37.24 -49.11 -32.75
N ARG A 15 -38.45 -48.73 -32.35
CA ARG A 15 -39.47 -47.95 -33.04
C ARG A 15 -39.03 -46.52 -33.35
N ARG A 16 -39.50 -46.00 -34.50
CA ARG A 16 -39.63 -44.56 -34.73
C ARG A 16 -40.63 -43.98 -33.73
N ILE A 17 -40.21 -42.98 -32.96
CA ILE A 17 -41.08 -42.11 -32.19
C ILE A 17 -41.05 -40.73 -32.88
N PRO A 18 -42.13 -40.28 -33.53
CA PRO A 18 -42.27 -38.89 -33.94
C PRO A 18 -42.95 -38.09 -32.81
N GLY A 19 -42.39 -36.95 -32.44
CA GLY A 19 -43.06 -35.96 -31.60
C GLY A 19 -42.32 -35.61 -30.32
N VAL A 20 -41.22 -34.85 -30.44
CA VAL A 20 -40.79 -33.98 -29.36
C VAL A 20 -41.19 -32.56 -29.76
N THR A 21 -42.28 -32.09 -29.17
CA THR A 21 -42.70 -30.70 -29.18
C THR A 21 -41.58 -29.83 -28.64
N ARG A 22 -41.08 -28.90 -29.46
CA ARG A 22 -40.14 -27.85 -29.06
C ARG A 22 -40.72 -27.06 -27.89
N ILE A 23 -40.13 -27.21 -26.72
CA ILE A 23 -40.29 -26.30 -25.60
C ILE A 23 -39.72 -24.94 -26.06
N PRO A 24 -40.46 -23.82 -25.99
CA PRO A 24 -39.90 -22.51 -26.27
C PRO A 24 -38.84 -22.22 -25.22
N SER A 25 -37.61 -22.10 -25.71
CA SER A 25 -36.42 -21.71 -24.98
C SER A 25 -36.73 -20.49 -24.14
N ARG A 26 -36.62 -20.65 -22.82
CA ARG A 26 -36.55 -19.56 -21.85
C ARG A 26 -35.63 -18.50 -22.42
N PHE A 27 -36.11 -17.25 -22.44
CA PHE A 27 -35.35 -16.06 -22.81
C PHE A 27 -33.94 -16.16 -22.24
N LEU A 28 -32.99 -16.48 -23.12
CA LEU A 28 -31.59 -16.27 -22.87
C LEU A 28 -31.46 -14.76 -22.71
N SER A 29 -31.32 -14.30 -21.46
CA SER A 29 -30.81 -12.97 -21.18
C SER A 29 -29.45 -12.90 -21.84
N THR A 30 -29.41 -12.36 -23.06
CA THR A 30 -28.19 -12.08 -23.79
C THR A 30 -27.34 -11.22 -22.86
N PRO A 31 -26.10 -11.63 -22.51
CA PRO A 31 -25.21 -10.71 -21.85
C PRO A 31 -25.03 -9.54 -22.81
N SER A 32 -25.51 -8.37 -22.38
CA SER A 32 -25.37 -7.09 -23.07
C SER A 32 -23.89 -6.86 -23.33
N SER A 33 -23.42 -7.33 -24.48
CA SER A 33 -22.15 -6.92 -25.05
C SER A 33 -22.29 -5.44 -25.30
N SER A 34 -21.68 -4.62 -24.44
CA SER A 34 -21.64 -3.16 -24.55
C SER A 34 -21.14 -2.66 -25.91
N ASN A 35 -20.54 -3.54 -26.72
CA ASN A 35 -20.20 -3.31 -28.13
C ASN A 35 -21.41 -3.09 -29.05
N ALA A 36 -22.56 -3.69 -28.75
CA ALA A 36 -23.76 -3.59 -29.58
C ALA A 36 -24.65 -2.39 -29.23
N GLN A 37 -24.44 -1.75 -28.08
CA GLN A 37 -25.33 -0.71 -27.57
C GLN A 37 -25.07 0.66 -28.22
N TYR A 38 -23.84 0.92 -28.72
CA TYR A 38 -23.44 2.21 -29.30
C TYR A 38 -22.55 2.01 -30.54
N PRO A 39 -23.13 1.77 -31.73
CA PRO A 39 -22.35 1.63 -32.96
C PRO A 39 -21.71 2.96 -33.36
N PHE A 40 -20.44 2.93 -33.79
CA PHE A 40 -19.76 4.15 -34.24
C PHE A 40 -20.42 4.71 -35.52
N PRO A 41 -20.66 6.04 -35.64
CA PRO A 41 -21.29 6.63 -36.81
C PRO A 41 -20.46 6.40 -38.08
N SER A 42 -21.12 6.01 -39.18
CA SER A 42 -20.46 5.66 -40.45
C SER A 42 -20.32 6.83 -41.44
N HIS A 43 -20.82 8.02 -41.12
CA HIS A 43 -20.76 9.18 -42.01
C HIS A 43 -19.42 9.94 -41.86
N ARG A 44 -19.01 10.66 -42.91
CA ARG A 44 -17.66 11.24 -43.03
C ARG A 44 -17.32 12.31 -41.97
N ASN A 45 -18.30 13.05 -41.47
CA ASN A 45 -18.11 14.14 -40.51
C ASN A 45 -19.11 14.01 -39.35
N PRO A 46 -18.85 13.14 -38.37
CA PRO A 46 -19.77 12.96 -37.25
C PRO A 46 -19.79 14.14 -36.31
N THR A 47 -20.99 14.61 -35.94
CA THR A 47 -21.09 15.62 -34.89
C THR A 47 -20.75 14.98 -33.54
N PRO A 48 -20.23 15.75 -32.57
CA PRO A 48 -19.93 15.22 -31.25
C PRO A 48 -21.12 14.51 -30.61
N HIS A 49 -22.31 15.08 -30.72
CA HIS A 49 -23.54 14.50 -30.18
C HIS A 49 -23.88 13.15 -30.83
N ASP A 50 -23.62 12.98 -32.12
CA ASP A 50 -23.84 11.72 -32.84
C ASP A 50 -22.87 10.63 -32.36
N ILE A 51 -21.62 10.98 -32.02
CA ILE A 51 -20.64 10.03 -31.49
C ILE A 51 -21.07 9.54 -30.10
N PHE A 52 -21.53 10.45 -29.24
CA PHE A 52 -21.96 10.11 -27.88
C PHE A 52 -23.36 9.50 -27.81
N HIS A 53 -24.11 9.50 -28.92
CA HIS A 53 -25.52 9.07 -28.97
C HIS A 53 -26.39 9.81 -27.94
N LEU A 54 -26.07 11.09 -27.73
CA LEU A 54 -26.73 11.96 -26.75
C LEU A 54 -27.48 13.08 -27.47
N PRO A 55 -28.63 13.52 -26.94
CA PRO A 55 -29.31 14.68 -27.49
C PRO A 55 -28.50 15.96 -27.23
N ARG A 56 -28.78 17.02 -27.99
CA ARG A 56 -28.05 18.31 -27.89
C ARG A 56 -28.21 19.01 -26.52
N ASN A 57 -29.25 18.64 -25.77
CA ASN A 57 -29.55 19.12 -24.43
C ASN A 57 -29.04 18.19 -23.31
N ALA A 58 -28.16 17.23 -23.61
CA ALA A 58 -27.61 16.34 -22.60
C ALA A 58 -26.78 17.11 -21.56
N THR A 59 -26.82 16.64 -20.32
CA THR A 59 -26.06 17.25 -19.23
C THR A 59 -24.57 16.89 -19.32
N GLU A 60 -23.69 17.70 -18.72
CA GLU A 60 -22.26 17.39 -18.66
C GLU A 60 -21.98 16.03 -17.97
N ALA A 61 -22.79 15.68 -16.97
CA ALA A 61 -22.71 14.39 -16.28
C ALA A 61 -23.00 13.22 -17.23
N ASP A 62 -23.99 13.35 -18.12
CA ASP A 62 -24.31 12.32 -19.12
C ASP A 62 -23.20 12.18 -20.16
N ILE A 63 -22.65 13.30 -20.62
CA ILE A 63 -21.53 13.34 -21.57
C ILE A 63 -20.30 12.63 -20.98
N LYS A 64 -19.97 12.93 -19.72
CA LYS A 64 -18.86 12.30 -19.00
C LYS A 64 -19.07 10.80 -18.81
N THR A 65 -20.29 10.39 -18.49
CA THR A 65 -20.64 8.98 -18.33
C THR A 65 -20.49 8.22 -19.66
N ARG A 66 -21.05 8.75 -20.76
CA ARG A 66 -20.92 8.17 -22.11
C ARG A 66 -19.47 8.12 -22.57
N TYR A 67 -18.67 9.14 -22.24
CA TYR A 67 -17.24 9.16 -22.52
C TYR A 67 -16.50 7.99 -21.88
N PHE A 68 -16.70 7.72 -20.58
CA PHE A 68 -16.04 6.60 -19.94
C PHE A 68 -16.45 5.24 -20.53
N GLU A 69 -17.72 5.08 -20.90
CA GLU A 69 -18.20 3.87 -21.56
C GLU A 69 -17.55 3.64 -22.93
N LEU A 70 -17.51 4.67 -23.78
CA LEU A 70 -16.90 4.60 -25.11
C LEU A 70 -15.38 4.41 -25.05
N VAL A 71 -14.69 5.08 -24.12
CA VAL A 71 -13.26 4.90 -23.90
C VAL A 71 -12.96 3.47 -23.47
N ARG A 72 -13.74 2.89 -22.55
CA ARG A 72 -13.56 1.50 -22.11
C ARG A 72 -13.79 0.48 -23.24
N LEU A 73 -14.55 0.87 -24.26
CA LEU A 73 -14.85 0.06 -25.44
C LEU A 73 -13.76 0.15 -26.51
N TYR A 74 -13.32 1.37 -26.84
CA TYR A 74 -12.36 1.66 -27.92
C TYR A 74 -10.93 1.90 -27.42
N HIS A 75 -10.60 1.48 -26.20
CA HIS A 75 -9.25 1.63 -25.67
C HIS A 75 -8.23 0.83 -26.51
N PRO A 76 -7.13 1.43 -26.97
CA PRO A 76 -6.15 0.76 -27.86
C PRO A 76 -5.40 -0.40 -27.19
N ASP A 77 -5.48 -0.51 -25.87
CA ASP A 77 -4.85 -1.58 -25.08
C ASP A 77 -5.76 -2.82 -24.95
N LYS A 78 -7.04 -2.68 -25.27
CA LYS A 78 -8.02 -3.76 -25.12
C LYS A 78 -8.16 -4.51 -26.45
N PRO A 79 -8.19 -5.85 -26.43
CA PRO A 79 -8.48 -6.62 -27.63
C PRO A 79 -9.94 -6.35 -28.06
N SER A 80 -10.08 -5.58 -29.15
CA SER A 80 -11.35 -5.26 -29.79
C SER A 80 -11.54 -6.16 -31.02
N PRO A 81 -12.77 -6.50 -31.42
CA PRO A 81 -13.02 -7.19 -32.69
C PRO A 81 -12.67 -6.35 -33.93
N VAL A 82 -12.30 -5.08 -33.73
CA VAL A 82 -11.92 -4.12 -34.78
C VAL A 82 -10.39 -3.99 -34.81
N SER A 83 -9.81 -3.75 -36.00
CA SER A 83 -8.36 -3.53 -36.12
C SER A 83 -7.87 -2.41 -35.20
N ALA A 84 -6.64 -2.54 -34.71
CA ALA A 84 -6.03 -1.59 -33.78
C ALA A 84 -6.02 -0.15 -34.33
N ASP A 85 -5.78 0.01 -35.62
CA ASP A 85 -5.78 1.32 -36.29
C ASP A 85 -7.14 2.01 -36.24
N ILE A 86 -8.22 1.26 -36.50
CA ILE A 86 -9.59 1.81 -36.47
C ILE A 86 -10.01 2.10 -35.03
N ALA A 87 -9.64 1.25 -34.06
CA ALA A 87 -9.89 1.51 -32.64
C ALA A 87 -9.20 2.81 -32.20
N HIS A 88 -7.95 3.02 -32.63
CA HIS A 88 -7.20 4.24 -32.36
C HIS A 88 -7.85 5.47 -32.98
N GLN A 89 -8.25 5.41 -34.24
CA GLN A 89 -8.95 6.51 -34.92
C GLN A 89 -10.27 6.89 -34.23
N ARG A 90 -11.07 5.88 -33.84
CA ARG A 90 -12.32 6.11 -33.10
C ARG A 90 -12.07 6.74 -31.73
N PHE A 91 -11.05 6.29 -31.02
CA PHE A 91 -10.65 6.86 -29.73
C PHE A 91 -10.27 8.34 -29.83
N GLN A 92 -9.52 8.72 -30.87
CA GLN A 92 -9.20 10.12 -31.16
C GLN A 92 -10.47 10.95 -31.41
N GLN A 93 -11.41 10.42 -32.21
CA GLN A 93 -12.66 11.10 -32.53
C GLN A 93 -13.56 11.28 -31.29
N ILE A 94 -13.65 10.29 -30.41
CA ILE A 94 -14.37 10.38 -29.13
C ILE A 94 -13.77 11.46 -28.23
N THR A 95 -12.44 11.54 -28.17
CA THR A 95 -11.74 12.53 -27.34
C THR A 95 -11.95 13.95 -27.86
N ASN A 96 -11.78 14.15 -29.17
CA ASN A 96 -12.03 15.44 -29.82
C ASN A 96 -13.49 15.89 -29.60
N ALA A 97 -14.44 14.97 -29.79
CA ALA A 97 -15.85 15.25 -29.54
C ALA A 97 -16.12 15.68 -28.08
N TYR A 98 -15.47 15.05 -27.10
CA TYR A 98 -15.59 15.43 -25.69
C TYR A 98 -15.07 16.85 -25.44
N ASP A 99 -13.91 17.19 -25.99
CA ASP A 99 -13.32 18.52 -25.84
C ASP A 99 -14.19 19.63 -26.46
N ILE A 100 -14.79 19.36 -27.62
CA ILE A 100 -15.74 20.28 -28.27
C ILE A 100 -16.98 20.49 -27.38
N LEU A 101 -17.56 19.42 -26.84
CA LEU A 101 -18.76 19.50 -26.00
C LEU A 101 -18.52 20.22 -24.68
N ARG A 102 -17.31 20.10 -24.11
CA ARG A 102 -16.92 20.80 -22.87
C ARG A 102 -16.58 22.28 -23.10
N GLY A 103 -16.72 22.79 -24.32
CA GLY A 103 -16.51 24.22 -24.59
C GLY A 103 -15.04 24.63 -24.66
N LYS A 104 -14.09 23.70 -24.79
CA LYS A 104 -12.70 24.01 -25.15
C LYS A 104 -12.61 24.40 -26.63
N LYS A 105 -13.26 25.50 -27.01
CA LYS A 105 -12.89 26.22 -28.23
C LYS A 105 -11.45 26.70 -28.03
N ALA A 106 -10.62 26.65 -29.06
CA ALA A 106 -9.22 27.05 -29.08
C ALA A 106 -8.99 28.56 -28.82
N SER A 107 -9.57 29.11 -27.75
CA SER A 107 -9.39 30.48 -27.29
C SER A 107 -8.68 30.42 -25.94
N GLY A 108 -7.34 30.37 -26.01
CA GLY A 108 -6.44 31.24 -25.25
C GLY A 108 -6.52 31.37 -23.72
N THR A 109 -7.32 30.60 -22.99
CA THR A 109 -7.35 30.67 -21.53
C THR A 109 -7.34 29.27 -20.94
N ILE A 110 -6.14 28.78 -20.68
CA ILE A 110 -5.88 27.53 -19.97
C ILE A 110 -6.13 27.80 -18.49
N GLU A 111 -7.40 27.80 -18.08
CA GLU A 111 -7.77 27.52 -16.69
C GLU A 111 -7.56 26.00 -16.49
N PRO A 112 -6.80 25.55 -15.48
CA PRO A 112 -6.49 24.14 -15.29
C PRO A 112 -7.68 23.43 -14.62
N ASP A 113 -8.85 23.45 -15.26
CA ASP A 113 -9.99 22.66 -14.82
C ASP A 113 -9.97 21.29 -15.53
N GLY A 114 -9.46 20.29 -14.81
CA GLY A 114 -9.84 18.88 -14.97
C GLY A 114 -9.72 18.25 -16.37
N SER A 115 -8.61 18.45 -17.09
CA SER A 115 -8.35 17.72 -18.35
C SER A 115 -8.07 16.23 -18.09
N ASN A 116 -8.80 15.35 -18.80
CA ASN A 116 -8.55 13.92 -18.86
C ASN A 116 -7.12 13.65 -19.41
N PRO A 117 -6.19 13.13 -18.60
CA PRO A 117 -4.77 12.98 -18.98
C PRO A 117 -4.51 11.72 -19.83
N SER A 118 -5.55 11.02 -20.29
CA SER A 118 -5.43 9.67 -20.86
C SER A 118 -4.93 9.65 -22.31
N VAL A 119 -5.06 10.74 -23.06
CA VAL A 119 -4.83 10.74 -24.52
C VAL A 119 -3.55 11.45 -24.93
N ASP A 120 -3.26 12.60 -24.32
CA ASP A 120 -2.09 13.41 -24.66
C ASP A 120 -0.77 12.78 -24.18
N LEU A 121 -0.85 11.88 -23.19
CA LEU A 121 0.30 11.34 -22.47
C LEU A 121 0.89 10.05 -23.09
N ARG A 122 0.14 9.36 -23.96
CA ARG A 122 0.55 8.06 -24.54
C ARG A 122 1.30 8.20 -25.87
N TYR A 123 1.28 9.38 -26.52
CA TYR A 123 1.99 9.63 -27.78
C TYR A 123 3.17 10.60 -27.69
N GLN A 124 3.34 11.30 -26.55
CA GLN A 124 4.43 12.26 -26.36
C GLN A 124 5.56 11.67 -25.49
N THR A 125 6.27 10.67 -26.02
CA THR A 125 7.66 10.30 -25.68
C THR A 125 7.96 9.72 -24.28
N THR A 126 8.60 8.54 -24.28
CA THR A 126 9.27 7.92 -23.11
C THR A 126 10.34 8.85 -22.49
N ALA A 127 10.84 9.84 -23.26
CA ALA A 127 11.77 10.86 -22.79
C ALA A 127 11.07 11.97 -21.98
N ALA A 128 9.91 12.46 -22.43
CA ALA A 128 9.13 13.45 -21.67
C ALA A 128 8.60 12.86 -20.36
N TRP A 129 8.29 11.57 -20.30
CA TRP A 129 7.90 10.90 -19.05
C TRP A 129 9.00 10.94 -17.98
N ARG A 130 10.27 10.75 -18.37
CA ARG A 130 11.41 10.83 -17.44
C ARG A 130 11.66 12.27 -16.97
N THR A 131 11.47 13.26 -17.84
CA THR A 131 11.66 14.68 -17.48
C THR A 131 10.48 15.24 -16.68
N MET A 132 9.24 14.84 -16.98
CA MET A 132 8.04 15.19 -16.22
C MET A 132 8.04 14.56 -14.83
N HIS A 133 8.47 13.31 -14.66
CA HIS A 133 8.55 12.71 -13.33
C HIS A 133 9.53 13.45 -12.40
N LYS A 134 10.65 13.94 -12.94
CA LYS A 134 11.64 14.68 -12.15
C LYS A 134 11.17 16.09 -11.80
N ARG A 135 10.37 16.74 -12.66
CA ARG A 135 9.77 18.07 -12.37
C ARG A 135 8.57 17.97 -11.45
N ARG A 136 7.71 16.97 -11.64
CA ARG A 136 6.54 16.74 -10.79
C ARG A 136 6.93 16.27 -9.39
N SER A 137 7.99 15.47 -9.25
CA SER A 137 8.53 15.18 -7.93
C SER A 137 9.08 16.44 -7.26
N GLN A 138 9.72 17.35 -7.99
CA GLN A 138 10.18 18.64 -7.45
C GLN A 138 9.03 19.59 -7.07
N GLU A 139 7.93 19.62 -7.83
CA GLU A 139 6.77 20.46 -7.52
C GLU A 139 5.96 19.92 -6.33
N LEU A 140 5.76 18.60 -6.25
CA LEU A 140 5.19 17.95 -5.08
C LEU A 140 6.10 18.09 -3.85
N TYR A 141 7.42 18.05 -4.04
CA TYR A 141 8.39 18.34 -2.99
C TYR A 141 8.38 19.82 -2.58
N ARG A 142 8.05 20.75 -3.48
CA ARG A 142 8.01 22.20 -3.18
C ARG A 142 6.70 22.65 -2.52
N SER A 143 5.56 22.12 -2.95
CA SER A 143 4.25 22.44 -2.35
C SER A 143 3.95 21.61 -1.09
N GLY A 144 4.49 20.39 -0.99
CA GLY A 144 4.43 19.54 0.21
C GLY A 144 5.51 19.85 1.25
N ALA A 145 6.62 20.53 0.90
CA ALA A 145 7.74 20.78 1.83
C ALA A 145 7.37 21.57 3.09
N ALA A 146 6.36 22.43 3.05
CA ALA A 146 5.95 23.16 4.26
C ALA A 146 5.23 22.24 5.26
N ASP A 147 4.36 21.34 4.75
CA ASP A 147 3.58 20.39 5.54
C ASP A 147 4.43 19.19 6.00
N GLU A 148 5.31 18.67 5.13
CA GLU A 148 6.23 17.57 5.45
C GLU A 148 7.33 17.99 6.44
N LYS A 149 7.85 19.23 6.39
CA LYS A 149 8.83 19.69 7.39
C LYS A 149 8.24 19.73 8.80
N TRP A 150 6.95 20.03 8.94
CA TRP A 150 6.29 19.98 10.25
C TRP A 150 6.10 18.54 10.71
N LYS A 151 5.69 17.63 9.81
CA LYS A 151 5.60 16.19 10.10
C LYS A 151 6.97 15.58 10.46
N ASP A 152 8.02 15.92 9.73
CA ASP A 152 9.40 15.49 10.02
C ASP A 152 9.86 15.98 11.39
N ARG A 153 9.50 17.21 11.78
CA ARG A 153 9.79 17.74 13.13
C ARG A 153 9.00 17.02 14.20
N ILE A 154 7.75 16.63 13.94
CA ILE A 154 6.95 15.82 14.86
C ILE A 154 7.53 14.41 15.00
N ILE A 155 7.91 13.78 13.89
CA ILE A 155 8.52 12.44 13.88
C ILE A 155 9.86 12.47 14.62
N LEU A 156 10.72 13.46 14.32
CA LEU A 156 12.00 13.63 14.99
C LEU A 156 11.82 13.91 16.49
N ALA A 157 10.86 14.76 16.87
CA ALA A 157 10.53 15.00 18.28
C ALA A 157 10.03 13.72 18.98
N GLY A 158 9.24 12.90 18.28
CA GLY A 158 8.80 11.59 18.76
C GLY A 158 9.98 10.64 19.01
N VAL A 159 10.91 10.52 18.06
CA VAL A 159 12.11 9.66 18.20
C VAL A 159 13.04 10.17 19.30
N ILE A 160 13.27 11.48 19.40
CA ILE A 160 14.07 12.05 20.50
C ILE A 160 13.36 11.80 21.84
N GLY A 161 12.04 11.97 21.89
CA GLY A 161 11.23 11.70 23.06
C GLY A 161 11.32 10.25 23.54
N THR A 162 11.26 9.26 22.63
CA THR A 162 11.41 7.85 23.01
C THR A 162 12.79 7.52 23.54
N ILE A 163 13.84 8.09 22.93
CA ILE A 163 15.22 7.94 23.42
C ILE A 163 15.36 8.56 24.83
N LEU A 164 14.86 9.77 25.03
CA LEU A 164 14.89 10.44 26.34
C LEU A 164 14.08 9.69 27.39
N PHE A 165 12.94 9.11 27.03
CA PHE A 165 12.13 8.29 27.93
C PHE A 165 12.89 7.04 28.39
N VAL A 166 13.57 6.34 27.47
CA VAL A 166 14.41 5.18 27.81
C VAL A 166 15.59 5.58 28.69
N ILE A 167 16.26 6.70 28.39
CA ILE A 167 17.35 7.22 29.22
C ILE A 167 16.84 7.58 30.62
N HIS A 168 15.70 8.28 30.71
CA HIS A 168 15.09 8.65 31.98
C HIS A 168 14.74 7.42 32.81
N ASN A 169 14.04 6.46 32.21
CA ASN A 169 13.67 5.20 32.86
C ASN A 169 14.90 4.39 33.29
N THR A 170 15.98 4.44 32.52
CA THR A 170 17.26 3.80 32.89
C THR A 170 17.95 4.54 34.04
N TRP A 171 17.89 5.88 34.06
CA TRP A 171 18.52 6.70 35.10
C TRP A 171 17.78 6.63 36.43
N THR A 172 16.45 6.56 36.42
CA THR A 172 15.63 6.33 37.61
C THR A 172 15.88 4.94 38.19
N THR A 173 15.77 3.89 37.36
CA THR A 173 15.96 2.50 37.80
C THR A 173 17.39 2.23 38.27
N ARG A 174 18.40 2.82 37.61
CA ARG A 174 19.81 2.66 38.03
C ARG A 174 20.14 3.39 39.32
N ARG A 175 19.46 4.50 39.66
CA ARG A 175 19.74 5.24 40.90
C ARG A 175 19.41 4.40 42.13
N GLU A 176 18.30 3.65 42.11
CA GLU A 176 17.89 2.80 43.23
C GLU A 176 18.85 1.61 43.41
N VAL A 177 19.18 0.91 42.31
CA VAL A 177 20.09 -0.24 42.34
C VAL A 177 21.52 0.18 42.72
N MET A 178 22.00 1.34 42.24
CA MET A 178 23.34 1.85 42.62
C MET A 178 23.40 2.28 44.08
N GLN A 179 22.34 2.84 44.67
CA GLN A 179 22.33 3.17 46.10
C GLN A 179 22.44 1.90 46.96
N GLU A 180 21.76 0.81 46.58
CA GLU A 180 21.90 -0.47 47.26
C GLU A 180 23.31 -1.07 47.07
N ALA A 181 23.87 -0.98 45.86
CA ALA A 181 25.22 -1.47 45.59
C ALA A 181 26.30 -0.69 46.36
N TYR A 182 26.20 0.64 46.42
CA TYR A 182 27.12 1.51 47.16
C TYR A 182 26.99 1.33 48.68
N GLY A 183 25.76 1.12 49.16
CA GLY A 183 25.51 0.80 50.56
C GLY A 183 26.09 -0.55 50.98
N ARG A 184 26.02 -1.57 50.12
CA ARG A 184 26.62 -2.89 50.39
C ARG A 184 28.13 -2.85 50.49
N THR A 185 28.82 -2.10 49.62
CA THR A 185 30.29 -1.99 49.65
C THR A 185 30.76 -1.20 50.88
N HIS A 186 30.07 -0.13 51.25
CA HIS A 186 30.39 0.66 52.44
C HIS A 186 30.21 -0.16 53.72
N ARG A 187 29.08 -0.85 53.88
CA ARG A 187 28.81 -1.72 55.04
C ARG A 187 29.82 -2.86 55.15
N ALA A 188 30.25 -3.44 54.02
CA ALA A 188 31.29 -4.46 54.01
C ALA A 188 32.64 -3.90 54.51
N ALA A 189 33.03 -2.70 54.06
CA ALA A 189 34.24 -2.03 54.53
C ALA A 189 34.19 -1.66 56.02
N GLU A 190 33.05 -1.18 56.51
CA GLU A 190 32.83 -0.89 57.94
C GLU A 190 32.92 -2.15 58.80
N SER A 191 32.29 -3.24 58.37
CA SER A 191 32.35 -4.53 59.08
C SER A 191 33.79 -5.07 59.16
N TYR A 192 34.58 -4.91 58.09
CA TYR A 192 36.00 -5.26 58.07
C TYR A 192 36.82 -4.41 59.05
N ASN A 193 36.60 -3.10 59.09
CA ASN A 193 37.29 -2.20 60.01
C ASN A 193 36.93 -2.50 61.48
N HIS A 194 35.66 -2.75 61.79
CA HIS A 194 35.22 -3.17 63.12
C HIS A 194 35.84 -4.50 63.54
N ALA A 195 35.84 -5.51 62.67
CA ALA A 195 36.48 -6.79 62.96
C ALA A 195 37.99 -6.64 63.20
N LYS A 196 38.65 -5.75 62.46
CA LYS A 196 40.08 -5.44 62.65
C LYS A 196 40.35 -4.72 63.97
N GLN A 197 39.46 -3.81 64.40
CA GLN A 197 39.58 -3.13 65.69
C GLN A 197 39.35 -4.09 66.86
N ALA A 198 38.31 -4.92 66.80
CA ALA A 198 38.03 -5.95 67.81
C ALA A 198 39.22 -6.89 68.01
N LYS A 199 39.84 -7.36 66.92
CA LYS A 199 41.07 -8.17 67.01
C LYS A 199 42.25 -7.43 67.64
N ARG A 200 42.36 -6.11 67.44
CA ARG A 200 43.42 -5.30 68.06
C ARG A 200 43.17 -5.12 69.55
N GLU A 201 41.91 -4.93 69.95
CA GLU A 201 41.51 -4.82 71.35
C GLU A 201 41.73 -6.13 72.09
N GLU A 202 41.30 -7.26 71.51
CA GLU A 202 41.55 -8.60 72.06
C GLU A 202 43.05 -8.88 72.23
N ARG A 203 43.88 -8.49 71.25
CA ARG A 203 45.35 -8.58 71.38
C ARG A 203 45.90 -7.70 72.49
N ARG A 204 45.26 -6.57 72.77
CA ARG A 204 45.69 -5.64 73.82
C ARG A 204 45.27 -6.13 75.20
N THR A 205 44.04 -6.66 75.34
CA THR A 205 43.55 -7.24 76.60
C THR A 205 44.33 -8.49 76.97
N THR A 206 44.62 -9.38 76.01
CA THR A 206 45.42 -10.61 76.26
C THR A 206 46.85 -10.29 76.70
N VAL A 207 47.47 -9.26 76.12
CA VAL A 207 48.80 -8.78 76.56
C VAL A 207 48.72 -8.19 77.98
N GLU A 208 47.70 -7.39 78.29
CA GLU A 208 47.54 -6.79 79.62
C GLU A 208 47.23 -7.84 80.70
N GLU A 209 46.40 -8.84 80.38
CA GLU A 209 46.08 -9.98 81.25
C GLU A 209 47.32 -10.85 81.51
N SER A 210 48.14 -11.08 80.47
CA SER A 210 49.43 -11.76 80.61
C SER A 210 50.39 -10.95 81.51
N ARG A 211 50.38 -9.62 81.38
CA ARG A 211 51.20 -8.72 82.21
C ARG A 211 50.75 -8.72 83.67
N LEU A 212 49.43 -8.72 83.93
CA LEU A 212 48.87 -8.75 85.27
C LEU A 212 49.13 -10.09 85.98
N SER A 213 49.04 -11.21 85.25
CA SER A 213 49.31 -12.55 85.77
C SER A 213 50.79 -12.76 86.16
N GLN A 214 51.70 -11.93 85.63
CA GLN A 214 53.12 -11.98 85.95
C GLN A 214 53.50 -11.16 87.21
N GLU A 215 52.60 -10.31 87.71
CA GLU A 215 52.87 -9.38 88.82
C GLU A 215 52.40 -9.89 90.19
N ASP A 216 51.93 -11.14 90.34
CA ASP A 216 51.67 -11.74 91.65
C ASP A 216 52.95 -12.35 92.25
N PRO A 217 53.58 -11.72 93.27
CA PRO A 217 54.71 -12.34 93.95
C PRO A 217 54.22 -13.47 94.88
N PRO A 218 55.02 -14.54 95.07
CA PRO A 218 54.70 -15.55 96.06
C PRO A 218 54.78 -14.93 97.47
N ASN A 219 53.63 -14.70 98.10
CA ASN A 219 53.59 -14.34 99.51
C ASN A 219 53.88 -15.57 100.36
N SER A 220 55.11 -15.60 100.87
CA SER A 220 55.64 -16.57 101.82
C SER A 220 54.98 -16.44 103.20
N ARG A 221 54.43 -17.54 103.70
CA ARG A 221 54.39 -17.87 105.13
C ARG A 221 54.62 -19.37 105.31
#